data_AF-A0A920ECM8-F1
#
_entry.id   AF-A0A920ECM8-F1
#
_cell.length_a   1.000
_cell.length_b   1.000
_cell.length_c   1.000
_cell.angle_alpha   90.00
_cell.angle_beta   90.00
_cell.angle_gamma   90.00
#
_symmetry.space_group_name_H-M   'P 1'
#
loop_
_entity.id
_entity.type
_entity.pdbx_description
1 polymer ?
#
loop_
_entity_poly.entity_id
_entity_poly.type
_entity_poly.pdbx_seq_one_letter_code
_entity_poly.pdbx_strand_id
1 'polypeptide(L)'
;MNLGAFAIILSVARTTRSGQIESYNGLFKTSPALAIMMTIFLASLAGVPPLGGWFAKFSVFTSLTSADTSWGYGLAVIAAINAVIAFGYYGRIAMKMWVEDPHNSHTSEMKVPVSLQQR
;
A
#
# COMPACT_ATOMS: atom_id res chain seq x y z
N MET A 1 9.63 3.98 4.87
CA MET A 1 8.21 3.69 4.54
C MET A 1 8.05 2.31 3.94
N ASN A 2 8.78 1.96 2.87
CA ASN A 2 8.71 0.62 2.27
C ASN A 2 8.97 -0.51 3.28
N LEU A 3 10.02 -0.41 4.11
CA LEU A 3 10.34 -1.44 5.09
C LEU A 3 9.22 -1.67 6.12
N GLY A 4 8.55 -0.60 6.55
CA GLY A 4 7.39 -0.69 7.43
C GLY A 4 6.17 -1.30 6.75
N ALA A 5 5.89 -0.93 5.49
CA ALA A 5 4.82 -1.55 4.71
C ALA A 5 5.08 -3.06 4.51
N PHE A 6 6.32 -3.45 4.16
CA PHE A 6 6.70 -4.86 4.02
C PHE A 6 6.62 -5.64 5.33
N ALA A 7 6.98 -5.05 6.47
CA ALA A 7 6.81 -5.70 7.76
C ALA A 7 5.34 -6.05 8.03
N ILE A 8 4.41 -5.16 7.68
CA ILE A 8 2.97 -5.41 7.83
C ILE A 8 2.49 -6.45 6.82
N ILE A 9 2.92 -6.37 5.56
CA ILE A 9 2.62 -7.37 4.52
C ILE A 9 3.01 -8.77 5.01
N LEU A 10 4.22 -8.91 5.56
CA LEU A 10 4.70 -10.18 6.11
C LEU A 10 3.87 -10.65 7.31
N SER A 11 3.46 -9.73 8.19
CA SER A 11 2.62 -10.06 9.34
C SER A 11 1.23 -10.55 8.90
N VAL A 12 0.61 -9.88 7.93
CA VAL A 12 -0.70 -10.26 7.39
C VAL A 12 -0.60 -11.58 6.64
N ALA A 13 0.40 -11.74 5.78
CA ALA A 13 0.62 -12.96 4.99
C ALA A 13 0.86 -14.20 5.86
N ARG A 14 1.47 -14.05 7.05
CA ARG A 14 1.62 -15.17 8.01
C ARG A 14 0.28 -15.66 8.56
N THR A 15 -0.67 -14.75 8.77
CA THR A 15 -1.99 -15.08 9.33
C THR A 15 -2.95 -15.55 8.25
N THR A 16 -2.99 -14.89 7.09
CA THR A 16 -3.92 -15.20 5.99
C THR A 16 -3.40 -16.28 5.05
N ARG A 17 -2.11 -16.63 5.14
CA ARG A 17 -1.37 -17.49 4.19
C ARG A 17 -1.53 -17.04 2.73
N SER A 18 -1.80 -15.76 2.50
CA SER A 18 -2.05 -15.19 1.18
C SER A 18 -1.40 -13.82 1.05
N GLY A 19 -0.72 -13.60 -0.09
CA GLY A 19 -0.12 -12.31 -0.45
C GLY A 19 -1.00 -11.44 -1.34
N GLN A 20 -2.26 -11.82 -1.54
CA GLN A 20 -3.21 -11.09 -2.40
C GLN A 20 -3.69 -9.78 -1.75
N ILE A 21 -4.09 -8.81 -2.57
CA ILE A 21 -4.60 -7.51 -2.09
C ILE A 21 -5.92 -7.70 -1.33
N GLU A 22 -6.69 -8.73 -1.70
CA GLU A 22 -7.96 -9.11 -1.08
C GLU A 22 -7.77 -9.55 0.38
N SER A 23 -6.59 -10.08 0.74
CA SER A 23 -6.24 -10.46 2.12
C SER A 23 -6.15 -9.27 3.08
N TYR A 24 -6.11 -8.04 2.55
CA TYR A 24 -6.08 -6.82 3.33
C TYR A 24 -7.48 -6.24 3.53
N ASN A 25 -8.51 -6.76 2.86
CA ASN A 25 -9.88 -6.29 3.03
C ASN A 25 -10.32 -6.44 4.49
N GLY A 26 -10.93 -5.39 5.05
CA GLY A 26 -11.41 -5.40 6.44
C GLY A 26 -10.34 -5.60 7.51
N LEU A 27 -9.05 -5.37 7.19
CA LEU A 27 -7.95 -5.51 8.14
C LEU A 27 -8.14 -4.67 9.41
N PHE A 28 -8.87 -3.54 9.32
CA PHE A 28 -9.22 -2.73 10.49
C PHE A 28 -10.09 -3.47 11.51
N LYS A 29 -10.98 -4.37 11.05
CA LYS A 29 -11.86 -5.15 11.94
C LYS A 29 -11.11 -6.29 12.64
N THR A 30 -10.15 -6.92 11.96
CA THR A 30 -9.36 -8.04 12.51
C THR A 30 -8.18 -7.57 13.36
N SER A 31 -7.46 -6.56 12.88
CA SER A 31 -6.23 -6.05 13.53
C SER A 31 -6.09 -4.53 13.29
N PRO A 32 -6.77 -3.69 14.09
CA PRO A 32 -6.82 -2.25 13.88
C PRO A 32 -5.44 -1.58 13.93
N ALA A 33 -4.54 -2.05 14.79
CA ALA A 33 -3.18 -1.52 14.89
C ALA A 33 -2.38 -1.70 13.58
N LEU A 34 -2.47 -2.87 12.94
CA LEU A 34 -1.80 -3.14 11.67
C LEU A 34 -2.41 -2.32 10.53
N ALA A 35 -3.74 -2.17 10.50
CA ALA A 35 -4.43 -1.36 9.51
C ALA A 35 -4.04 0.12 9.59
N ILE A 36 -3.96 0.68 10.80
CA ILE A 36 -3.53 2.08 11.02
C ILE A 36 -2.09 2.28 10.58
N MET A 37 -1.17 1.40 11.01
CA MET A 37 0.25 1.50 10.62
C MET A 37 0.44 1.37 9.11
N MET A 38 -0.28 0.45 8.46
CA MET A 38 -0.23 0.27 7.01
C MET A 38 -0.76 1.50 6.29
N THR A 39 -1.86 2.08 6.78
CA THR A 39 -2.43 3.31 6.24
C THR A 39 -1.45 4.46 6.34
N ILE A 40 -0.74 4.61 7.48
CA ILE A 40 0.30 5.65 7.64
C ILE A 40 1.44 5.45 6.64
N PHE A 41 1.92 4.21 6.45
CA PHE A 41 2.99 3.94 5.49
C PHE A 41 2.56 4.18 4.03
N LEU A 42 1.35 3.75 3.65
CA LEU A 42 0.79 3.98 2.32
C LEU A 42 0.53 5.47 2.07
N ALA A 43 -0.04 6.18 3.05
CA ALA A 43 -0.26 7.63 2.96
C ALA A 43 1.08 8.38 2.84
N SER A 44 2.10 7.93 3.57
CA SER A 44 3.43 8.52 3.43
C SER A 44 3.99 8.27 2.02
N LEU A 45 3.79 7.08 1.45
CA LEU A 45 4.22 6.73 0.10
C LEU A 45 3.46 7.51 -0.99
N ALA A 46 2.17 7.74 -0.76
CA ALA A 46 1.33 8.60 -1.59
C ALA A 46 1.81 10.07 -1.58
N GLY A 47 2.45 10.50 -0.49
CA GLY A 47 2.98 11.84 -0.32
C GLY A 47 1.92 12.84 0.14
N VAL A 48 1.11 12.47 1.13
CA VAL A 48 0.16 13.41 1.77
C VAL A 48 0.96 14.51 2.50
N PRO A 49 0.59 15.80 2.40
CA PRO A 49 1.34 16.93 2.95
C PRO A 49 1.86 16.84 4.41
N PRO A 50 1.15 16.21 5.38
CA PRO A 50 1.65 16.07 6.74
C PRO A 50 2.64 14.90 6.91
N LEU A 51 2.94 14.11 5.88
CA LEU A 51 3.75 12.90 5.97
C LEU A 51 5.11 13.04 5.25
N GLY A 52 6.11 12.31 5.74
CA GLY A 52 7.50 12.43 5.29
C GLY A 52 7.73 12.29 3.78
N GLY A 53 6.91 11.50 3.07
CA GLY A 53 7.05 11.35 1.61
C GLY A 53 6.67 12.57 0.78
N TRP A 54 5.91 13.52 1.34
CA TRP A 54 5.59 14.77 0.65
C TRP A 54 6.83 15.66 0.51
N PHE A 55 7.64 15.77 1.57
CA PHE A 55 8.88 16.57 1.54
C PHE A 55 9.87 16.09 0.47
N ALA A 56 9.97 14.77 0.27
CA ALA A 56 10.81 14.20 -0.79
C ALA A 56 10.33 14.64 -2.19
N LYS A 57 9.02 14.56 -2.46
CA LYS A 57 8.44 15.02 -3.73
C LYS A 57 8.59 16.52 -3.91
N PHE A 58 8.35 17.30 -2.85
CA PHE A 58 8.52 18.75 -2.86
C PHE A 58 9.95 19.16 -3.19
N SER A 59 10.96 18.50 -2.59
CA SER A 59 12.37 18.73 -2.88
C SER A 59 12.74 18.46 -4.36
N VAL A 60 12.14 17.43 -4.95
CA VAL A 60 12.30 17.15 -6.39
C VAL A 60 11.65 18.25 -7.22
N PHE A 61 10.43 18.69 -6.89
CA PHE A 61 9.78 19.79 -7.59
C PHE A 61 10.58 21.09 -7.49
N THR A 62 11.07 21.45 -6.30
CA THR A 62 11.89 22.65 -6.13
C THR A 62 13.16 22.58 -6.97
N SER A 63 13.82 21.42 -7.01
CA SER A 63 15.04 21.21 -7.82
C SER A 63 14.78 21.33 -9.32
N LEU A 64 13.63 20.82 -9.78
CA LEU A 64 13.21 20.90 -11.19
C LEU A 64 12.84 22.33 -11.61
N THR A 65 12.20 23.09 -10.73
CA THR A 65 11.85 24.50 -10.99
C THR A 65 13.05 25.43 -10.86
N SER A 66 13.98 25.16 -9.95
CA SER A 66 15.18 25.99 -9.77
C SER A 66 16.20 25.83 -10.91
N ALA A 67 16.10 24.77 -11.70
CA ALA A 67 16.93 24.55 -12.88
C ALA A 67 16.56 25.47 -14.07
N ASP A 68 15.41 26.17 -13.98
CA ASP A 68 14.85 27.13 -14.96
C ASP A 68 14.99 26.71 -16.44
N THR A 69 14.87 25.41 -16.69
CA THR A 69 15.00 24.80 -18.02
C THR A 69 13.62 24.35 -18.47
N SER A 70 13.26 24.57 -19.75
CA SER A 70 11.98 24.11 -20.33
C SER A 70 11.71 22.61 -20.10
N TRP A 71 12.77 21.81 -20.07
CA TRP A 71 12.71 20.38 -19.76
C TRP A 71 12.39 20.09 -18.28
N GLY A 72 12.87 20.92 -17.35
CA GLY A 72 12.58 20.80 -15.91
C GLY A 72 11.10 20.98 -15.61
N TYR A 73 10.45 21.95 -16.27
CA TYR A 73 8.99 22.15 -16.17
C TYR A 73 8.20 20.96 -16.72
N GLY A 74 8.63 20.38 -17.86
CA GLY A 74 8.02 19.16 -18.41
C GLY A 74 8.11 17.95 -17.46
N LEU A 75 9.28 17.74 -16.86
CA LEU A 75 9.49 16.69 -15.86
C LEU A 75 8.66 16.92 -14.59
N ALA A 76 8.49 18.17 -14.17
CA ALA A 76 7.63 18.50 -13.04
C ALA A 76 6.17 18.12 -13.30
N VAL A 77 5.64 18.38 -14.50
CA VAL A 77 4.27 17.95 -14.86
C VAL A 77 4.14 16.43 -14.82
N ILE A 78 5.11 15.69 -15.38
CA ILE A 78 5.11 14.22 -15.38
C ILE A 78 5.17 13.68 -13.94
N ALA A 79 6.04 14.25 -13.10
CA ALA A 79 6.16 13.87 -11.70
C ALA A 79 4.87 14.15 -10.91
N ALA A 80 4.19 15.27 -11.18
CA ALA A 80 2.92 15.61 -10.57
C ALA A 80 1.81 14.63 -10.96
N ILE A 81 1.70 14.28 -12.24
CA ILE A 81 0.74 13.27 -12.72
C ILE A 81 1.00 11.91 -12.05
N ASN A 82 2.27 11.48 -12.00
CA ASN A 82 2.63 10.22 -11.36
C ASN A 82 2.28 10.22 -9.87
N ALA A 83 2.47 11.35 -9.18
CA ALA A 83 2.09 11.50 -7.77
C ALA A 83 0.58 11.38 -7.57
N VAL A 84 -0.24 11.96 -8.45
CA VAL A 84 -1.71 11.85 -8.38
C VAL A 84 -2.17 10.41 -8.61
N ILE A 85 -1.60 9.71 -9.60
CA ILE A 85 -1.90 8.29 -9.87
C ILE A 85 -1.56 7.43 -8.65
N ALA A 86 -0.36 7.62 -8.08
CA ALA A 86 0.08 6.90 -6.89
C ALA A 86 -0.84 7.17 -5.69
N PHE A 87 -1.25 8.42 -5.49
CA PHE A 87 -2.19 8.79 -4.42
C PHE A 87 -3.53 8.08 -4.57
N GLY A 88 -4.10 8.04 -5.78
CA GLY A 88 -5.34 7.33 -6.05
C GLY A 88 -5.23 5.81 -5.85
N TYR A 89 -4.11 5.21 -6.27
CA TYR A 89 -3.86 3.78 -6.11
C TYR A 89 -3.71 3.36 -4.65
N TYR A 90 -2.83 4.05 -3.89
CA TYR A 90 -2.59 3.73 -2.48
C TYR A 90 -3.80 4.08 -1.60
N GLY A 91 -4.50 5.18 -1.92
CA GLY A 91 -5.74 5.56 -1.24
C GLY A 91 -6.83 4.51 -1.40
N ARG A 92 -6.97 3.90 -2.59
CA ARG A 92 -7.92 2.79 -2.79
C ARG A 92 -7.59 1.56 -1.95
N ILE A 93 -6.31 1.20 -1.83
CA ILE A 93 -5.89 0.06 -0.97
C ILE A 93 -6.21 0.37 0.50
N ALA A 94 -5.89 1.59 0.95
CA ALA A 94 -6.24 2.03 2.29
C ALA A 94 -7.76 1.99 2.54
N MET A 95 -8.57 2.46 1.60
CA MET A 95 -10.03 2.41 1.70
C MET A 95 -10.54 0.97 1.85
N LYS A 96 -10.05 0.03 1.04
CA LYS A 96 -10.42 -1.40 1.14
C LYS A 96 -10.10 -2.01 2.51
N MET A 97 -9.00 -1.61 3.14
CA MET A 97 -8.62 -2.09 4.47
C MET A 97 -9.61 -1.66 5.58
N TRP A 98 -10.28 -0.52 5.39
CA TRP A 98 -11.16 0.08 6.40
C TRP A 98 -12.65 -0.20 6.16
N VAL A 99 -13.07 -0.16 4.90
CA VAL A 99 -14.49 -0.19 4.52
C VAL A 99 -15.00 -1.60 4.24
N GLU A 100 -14.17 -2.43 3.60
CA GLU A 100 -14.59 -3.76 3.18
C GLU A 100 -14.73 -4.70 4.38
N ASP A 101 -15.56 -5.72 4.24
CA ASP A 101 -15.62 -6.79 5.24
C ASP A 101 -14.38 -7.69 5.17
N PRO A 102 -13.92 -8.22 6.33
CA PRO A 102 -12.77 -9.10 6.38
C PRO A 102 -13.02 -10.30 5.47
N HIS A 103 -12.09 -10.52 4.54
CA HIS A 103 -12.16 -11.69 3.68
C HIS A 103 -12.05 -12.93 4.59
N ASN A 104 -13.02 -13.84 4.52
CA ASN A 104 -13.04 -15.09 5.27
C ASN A 104 -11.95 -16.05 4.74
N SER A 105 -10.67 -15.68 4.87
CA SER A 105 -9.53 -16.51 4.47
C SER A 105 -9.14 -17.53 5.54
N HIS A 106 -10.04 -17.88 6.47
CA HIS A 106 -9.78 -18.95 7.44
C HIS A 106 -9.83 -20.36 6.84
N THR A 107 -10.17 -20.49 5.56
CA THR A 107 -10.12 -21.76 4.84
C THR A 107 -9.72 -21.52 3.39
N SER A 108 -8.43 -21.28 3.16
CA SER A 108 -7.84 -21.89 1.96
C SER A 108 -7.86 -23.39 2.22
N GLU A 109 -8.95 -24.06 1.82
CA GLU A 109 -9.03 -25.50 1.79
C GLU A 109 -7.74 -26.01 1.13
N MET A 110 -6.87 -26.62 1.92
CA MET A 110 -5.82 -27.45 1.36
C MET A 110 -6.55 -28.55 0.61
N LYS A 111 -6.62 -28.47 -0.72
CA LYS A 111 -6.93 -29.63 -1.56
C LYS A 111 -5.84 -30.65 -1.33
N VAL A 112 -6.04 -31.49 -0.31
CA VAL A 112 -5.18 -32.62 -0.04
C VAL A 112 -5.39 -33.57 -1.23
N PRO A 113 -4.33 -33.95 -1.95
CA PRO A 113 -4.48 -34.97 -2.99
C PRO A 113 -5.01 -36.25 -2.35
N VAL A 114 -6.00 -36.86 -3.02
CA VAL A 114 -6.75 -38.05 -2.56
C VAL A 114 -5.84 -39.23 -2.18
N SER A 115 -4.58 -39.23 -2.64
CA SER A 115 -3.55 -40.21 -2.29
C SER A 115 -3.17 -40.26 -0.80
N LEU A 116 -3.52 -39.26 0.01
CA LEU A 116 -3.22 -39.23 1.44
C LEU A 116 -4.40 -39.61 2.36
N GLN A 117 -5.56 -39.95 1.80
CA GLN A 117 -6.74 -40.37 2.58
C GLN A 117 -6.92 -41.89 2.68
N GLN A 118 -6.06 -42.67 2.01
CA GLN A 118 -6.10 -44.13 2.03
C GLN A 118 -4.80 -44.70 2.62
N ARG A 119 -4.63 -44.62 3.94
CA ARG A 119 -3.72 -45.48 4.71
C ARG A 119 -4.27 -45.71 6.10
#